data_AF-A0A0D8IW81-F1
#
_entry.id   AF-A0A0D8IW81-F1
#
_cell.length_a   1.000
_cell.length_b   1.000
_cell.length_c   1.000
_cell.angle_alpha   90.00
_cell.angle_beta   90.00
_cell.angle_gamma   90.00
#
_symmetry.space_group_name_H-M   'P 1'
#
loop_
_entity.id
_entity.type
_entity.pdbx_description
1 polymer ?
#
loop_
_entity_poly.entity_id
_entity_poly.type
_entity_poly.pdbx_seq_one_letter_code
_entity_poly.pdbx_strand_id
1 'polypeptide(L)'
;MNDQTRAERLNTALYKKMFAAQEKYRAWLLSLPSEEILNHAYEYTMREDIVLSLEDEDIGAKRAVALLMLPDPLSATYHEYEKMESTHMKDIFSAVEQCADGEIKKRRKQKDEPER
;
A
#
# COMPACT_ATOMS: atom_id res chain seq x y z
N MET A 1 -28.44 23.13 -2.50
CA MET A 1 -27.69 21.94 -2.93
C MET A 1 -27.02 21.40 -1.68
N ASN A 2 -27.42 20.21 -1.21
CA ASN A 2 -26.98 19.68 0.09
C ASN A 2 -25.46 19.46 0.10
N ASP A 3 -24.82 19.76 1.24
CA ASP A 3 -23.36 19.63 1.39
C ASP A 3 -22.92 18.15 1.31
N GLN A 4 -23.81 17.22 1.70
CA GLN A 4 -23.67 15.78 1.53
C GLN A 4 -23.46 15.39 0.05
N THR A 5 -24.34 15.84 -0.83
CA THR A 5 -24.27 15.57 -2.28
C THR A 5 -23.06 16.24 -2.94
N ARG A 6 -22.53 17.31 -2.34
CA ARG A 6 -21.29 17.95 -2.81
C ARG A 6 -20.07 17.12 -2.45
N ALA A 7 -20.00 16.61 -1.21
CA ALA A 7 -18.89 15.75 -0.77
C ALA A 7 -18.81 14.47 -1.60
N GLU A 8 -19.93 13.76 -1.76
CA GLU A 8 -20.03 12.53 -2.56
C GLU A 8 -19.53 12.74 -4.01
N ARG A 9 -19.93 13.85 -4.65
CA ARG A 9 -19.47 14.18 -6.01
C ARG A 9 -17.97 14.46 -6.08
N LEU A 10 -17.40 15.06 -5.03
CA LEU A 10 -15.97 15.34 -4.96
C LEU A 10 -15.17 14.06 -4.72
N ASN A 11 -15.64 13.16 -3.85
CA ASN A 11 -15.02 11.84 -3.65
C ASN A 11 -15.08 11.00 -4.92
N THR A 12 -16.23 10.96 -5.60
CA THR A 12 -16.35 10.28 -6.91
C THR A 12 -15.35 10.84 -7.93
N ALA A 13 -15.15 12.16 -7.96
CA ALA A 13 -14.18 12.77 -8.88
C ALA A 13 -12.72 12.43 -8.48
N LEU A 14 -12.44 12.40 -7.18
CA LEU A 14 -11.12 12.05 -6.64
C LEU A 14 -10.77 10.59 -6.95
N TYR A 15 -11.69 9.66 -6.65
CA TYR A 15 -11.56 8.25 -6.99
C TYR A 15 -11.24 8.06 -8.47
N LYS A 16 -12.04 8.66 -9.37
CA LYS A 16 -11.80 8.56 -10.82
C LYS A 16 -10.44 9.09 -11.24
N LYS A 17 -9.97 10.17 -10.61
CA LYS A 17 -8.67 10.77 -10.89
C LYS A 17 -7.52 9.87 -10.43
N MET A 18 -7.60 9.31 -9.23
CA MET A 18 -6.60 8.38 -8.71
C MET A 18 -6.61 7.07 -9.49
N PHE A 19 -7.77 6.50 -9.78
CA PHE A 19 -7.92 5.31 -10.62
C PHE A 19 -7.28 5.50 -12.01
N ALA A 20 -7.53 6.64 -12.67
CA ALA A 20 -6.90 6.95 -13.94
C ALA A 20 -5.37 7.12 -13.84
N ALA A 21 -4.85 7.58 -12.69
CA ALA A 21 -3.41 7.62 -12.45
C ALA A 21 -2.84 6.20 -12.25
N GLN A 22 -3.56 5.33 -11.55
CA GLN A 22 -3.18 3.94 -11.36
C GLN A 22 -3.15 3.16 -12.67
N GLU A 23 -4.15 3.34 -13.54
CA GLU A 23 -4.17 2.66 -14.85
C GLU A 23 -3.02 3.12 -15.75
N LYS A 24 -2.60 4.39 -15.65
CA LYS A 24 -1.38 4.87 -16.33
C LYS A 24 -0.12 4.22 -15.76
N TYR A 25 -0.02 4.11 -14.45
CA TYR A 25 1.10 3.46 -13.77
C TYR A 25 1.18 1.98 -14.16
N ARG A 26 0.03 1.28 -14.16
CA ARG A 26 -0.10 -0.11 -14.61
C ARG A 26 0.31 -0.28 -16.07
N ALA A 27 -0.16 0.59 -16.97
CA ALA A 27 0.23 0.53 -18.38
C ALA A 27 1.75 0.73 -18.57
N TRP A 28 2.36 1.61 -17.78
CA TRP A 28 3.80 1.78 -17.75
C TRP A 28 4.52 0.52 -17.22
N LEU A 29 4.07 -0.07 -16.11
CA LEU A 29 4.65 -1.32 -15.58
C LEU A 29 4.61 -2.46 -16.60
N LEU A 30 3.49 -2.61 -17.31
CA LEU A 30 3.33 -3.64 -18.35
C LEU A 30 4.25 -3.43 -19.55
N SER A 31 4.90 -2.27 -19.68
CA SER A 31 5.93 -2.01 -20.69
C SER A 31 7.35 -2.39 -20.25
N LEU A 32 7.55 -2.69 -18.96
CA LEU A 32 8.86 -3.01 -18.38
C LEU A 32 9.17 -4.52 -18.46
N PRO A 33 10.46 -4.91 -18.42
CA PRO A 33 10.84 -6.30 -18.21
C PRO A 33 10.29 -6.85 -16.89
N SER A 34 10.01 -8.15 -16.83
CA SER A 34 9.43 -8.79 -15.64
C SER A 34 10.27 -8.60 -14.38
N GLU A 35 11.60 -8.59 -14.50
CA GLU A 35 12.52 -8.31 -13.39
C GLU A 35 12.33 -6.91 -12.82
N GLU A 36 12.13 -5.92 -13.69
CA GLU A 36 11.94 -4.53 -13.27
C GLU A 36 10.57 -4.31 -12.62
N ILE A 37 9.53 -5.03 -13.07
CA ILE A 37 8.20 -4.97 -12.45
C ILE A 37 8.27 -5.37 -10.96
N LEU A 38 9.16 -6.29 -10.58
CA LEU A 38 9.31 -6.73 -9.18
C LEU A 38 9.76 -5.58 -8.26
N ASN A 39 10.56 -4.63 -8.77
CA ASN A 39 10.98 -3.46 -8.00
C ASN A 39 9.82 -2.51 -7.67
N HIS A 40 8.72 -2.60 -8.43
CA HIS A 40 7.56 -1.72 -8.30
C HIS A 40 6.31 -2.42 -7.75
N ALA A 41 6.36 -3.73 -7.52
CA ALA A 41 5.19 -4.51 -7.12
C ALA A 41 4.58 -4.06 -5.78
N TYR A 42 5.43 -3.66 -4.83
CA TYR A 42 4.98 -3.14 -3.54
C TYR A 42 4.22 -1.82 -3.70
N GLU A 43 4.82 -0.83 -4.36
CA GLU A 43 4.15 0.45 -4.65
C GLU A 43 2.86 0.22 -5.44
N TYR A 44 2.89 -0.63 -6.47
CA TYR A 44 1.71 -0.95 -7.27
C TYR A 44 0.54 -1.42 -6.39
N THR A 45 0.80 -2.36 -5.49
CA THR A 45 -0.21 -2.92 -4.58
C THR A 45 -0.75 -1.86 -3.62
N MET A 46 0.13 -1.08 -3.00
CA MET A 46 -0.31 -0.02 -2.06
C MET A 46 -1.12 1.07 -2.77
N ARG A 47 -0.80 1.39 -4.02
CA ARG A 47 -1.60 2.33 -4.81
C ARG A 47 -2.99 1.79 -5.14
N GLU A 48 -3.14 0.50 -5.44
CA GLU A 48 -4.45 -0.15 -5.58
C GLU A 48 -5.25 -0.05 -4.29
N ASP A 49 -4.64 -0.39 -3.14
CA ASP A 49 -5.32 -0.34 -1.83
C ASP A 49 -5.75 1.09 -1.46
N ILE A 50 -4.94 2.10 -1.77
CA ILE A 50 -5.31 3.51 -1.60
C ILE A 50 -6.54 3.86 -2.45
N VAL A 51 -6.57 3.44 -3.72
CA VAL A 51 -7.73 3.70 -4.59
C VAL A 51 -8.97 2.97 -4.07
N LEU A 52 -8.82 1.71 -3.68
CA LEU A 52 -9.91 0.88 -3.13
C LEU A 52 -10.47 1.47 -1.84
N SER A 53 -9.62 2.06 -0.98
CA SER A 53 -10.09 2.71 0.26
C SER A 53 -11.09 3.85 0.02
N LEU A 54 -11.05 4.48 -1.16
CA LEU A 54 -12.01 5.52 -1.56
C LEU A 54 -13.31 4.96 -2.16
N GLU A 55 -13.39 3.65 -2.43
CA GLU A 55 -14.66 2.99 -2.77
C GLU A 55 -15.49 2.73 -1.51
N ASP A 56 -14.81 2.41 -0.40
CA ASP A 56 -15.44 2.08 0.88
C ASP A 56 -15.75 3.35 1.71
N GLU A 57 -14.87 4.36 1.68
CA GLU A 57 -14.93 5.50 2.59
C GLU A 57 -14.78 6.85 1.88
N ASP A 58 -15.64 7.80 2.27
CA ASP A 58 -15.63 9.18 1.77
C ASP A 58 -14.82 10.10 2.68
N ILE A 59 -14.00 10.99 2.10
CA ILE A 59 -13.34 12.06 2.85
C ILE A 59 -14.13 13.37 2.79
N GLY A 60 -13.94 14.24 3.79
CA GLY A 60 -14.61 15.53 3.82
C GLY A 60 -14.28 16.42 2.61
N ALA A 61 -15.28 17.16 2.11
CA ALA A 61 -15.20 17.94 0.86
C ALA A 61 -13.95 18.83 0.72
N LYS A 62 -13.49 19.47 1.80
CA LYS A 62 -12.27 20.31 1.78
C LYS A 62 -11.00 19.49 1.46
N ARG A 63 -10.89 18.27 2.00
CA ARG A 63 -9.77 17.37 1.74
C ARG A 63 -9.83 16.84 0.30
N ALA A 64 -11.02 16.45 -0.16
CA ALA A 64 -11.22 16.02 -1.55
C ALA A 64 -10.83 17.10 -2.56
N VAL A 65 -11.22 18.37 -2.32
CA VAL A 65 -10.81 19.50 -3.17
C VAL A 65 -9.29 19.68 -3.18
N ALA A 66 -8.64 19.62 -2.01
CA ALA A 66 -7.20 19.79 -1.92
C ALA A 66 -6.44 18.70 -2.72
N LEU A 67 -6.86 17.43 -2.61
CA LEU A 67 -6.27 16.34 -3.39
C LEU A 67 -6.56 16.48 -4.88
N LEU A 68 -7.78 16.88 -5.25
CA LEU A 68 -8.14 17.12 -6.66
C LEU A 68 -7.28 18.19 -7.33
N MET A 69 -6.75 19.16 -6.58
CA MET A 69 -5.85 20.20 -7.10
C MET A 69 -4.42 19.69 -7.37
N LEU A 70 -4.02 18.53 -6.82
CA LEU A 70 -2.71 17.95 -7.08
C LEU A 70 -2.61 17.41 -8.51
N PRO A 71 -1.43 17.48 -9.16
CA PRO A 71 -1.23 16.88 -10.49
C PRO A 71 -1.43 15.36 -10.45
N ASP A 72 -0.81 14.69 -9.47
CA ASP A 72 -0.96 13.25 -9.20
C ASP A 72 -1.27 13.04 -7.70
N PRO A 73 -2.56 13.04 -7.32
CA PRO A 73 -2.94 12.82 -5.93
C PRO A 73 -2.59 11.41 -5.44
N LEU A 74 -2.57 10.39 -6.32
CA LEU A 74 -2.33 9.02 -5.91
C LEU A 74 -0.86 8.82 -5.49
N SER A 75 0.08 9.31 -6.30
CA SER A 75 1.50 9.30 -5.94
C SER A 75 1.77 10.10 -4.66
N ALA A 76 1.14 11.27 -4.51
CA ALA A 76 1.29 12.08 -3.31
C ALA A 76 0.78 11.36 -2.04
N THR A 77 -0.37 10.68 -2.14
CA THR A 77 -0.91 9.89 -1.03
C THR A 77 -0.04 8.68 -0.71
N TYR A 78 0.50 7.97 -1.71
CA TYR A 78 1.44 6.87 -1.51
C TYR A 78 2.70 7.31 -0.74
N HIS A 79 3.33 8.41 -1.13
CA HIS A 79 4.51 8.91 -0.42
C HIS A 79 4.21 9.40 0.99
N GLU A 80 2.97 9.84 1.26
CA GLU A 80 2.57 10.18 2.62
C GLU A 80 2.35 8.91 3.46
N TYR A 81 1.77 7.86 2.87
CA TYR A 81 1.64 6.55 3.50
C TYR A 81 3.01 5.92 3.83
N GLU A 82 3.96 5.97 2.90
CA GLU A 82 5.32 5.43 3.06
C GLU A 82 6.04 5.99 4.30
N LYS A 83 5.77 7.25 4.67
CA LYS A 83 6.32 7.87 5.89
C LYS A 83 5.65 7.38 7.18
N MET A 84 4.39 6.97 7.11
CA MET A 84 3.61 6.49 8.26
C MET A 84 3.85 5.01 8.54
N GLU A 85 4.21 4.26 7.50
CA GLU A 85 4.36 2.80 7.54
C GLU A 85 5.61 2.37 8.32
N SER A 86 5.50 2.42 9.64
CA SER A 86 6.55 1.93 10.54
C SER A 86 6.22 0.60 11.21
N THR A 87 4.93 0.26 11.37
CA THR A 87 4.50 -0.95 12.10
C THR A 87 4.54 -2.18 11.21
N HIS A 88 4.10 -2.10 9.95
CA HIS A 88 4.06 -3.24 9.03
C HIS A 88 5.45 -3.88 8.85
N MET A 89 6.47 -3.07 8.58
CA MET A 89 7.84 -3.54 8.45
C MET A 89 8.42 -4.10 9.76
N LYS A 90 8.00 -3.59 10.91
CA LYS A 90 8.39 -4.17 12.21
C LYS A 90 7.76 -5.54 12.44
N ASP A 91 6.50 -5.73 12.03
CA ASP A 91 5.82 -7.02 12.14
C ASP A 91 6.48 -8.06 11.22
N ILE A 92 6.82 -7.67 9.99
CA ILE A 92 7.58 -8.51 9.05
C ILE A 92 8.93 -8.89 9.66
N PHE A 93 9.67 -7.92 10.20
CA PHE A 93 10.96 -8.20 10.82
C PHE A 93 10.83 -9.12 12.06
N SER A 94 9.81 -8.90 12.87
CA SER A 94 9.50 -9.75 14.03
C SER A 94 9.21 -11.20 13.61
N ALA A 95 8.59 -11.42 12.45
CA ALA A 95 8.39 -12.76 11.90
C ALA A 95 9.71 -13.42 11.50
N VAL A 96 10.66 -12.66 10.93
CA VAL A 96 12.02 -13.13 10.63
C VAL A 96 12.75 -13.55 11.91
N GLU A 97 12.69 -12.71 12.96
CA GLU A 97 13.30 -13.02 14.26
C GLU A 97 12.71 -14.30 14.87
N GLN A 98 11.39 -14.44 14.88
CA GLN A 98 10.71 -15.63 15.40
C GLN A 98 11.06 -16.89 14.60
N CYS A 99 11.21 -16.78 13.27
CA CYS A 99 11.67 -17.87 12.43
C CYS A 99 13.10 -18.30 12.82
N ALA A 100 14.01 -17.34 12.98
CA ALA A 100 15.38 -17.59 13.41
C ALA A 100 15.45 -18.25 14.80
N ASP A 101 14.70 -17.72 15.77
CA ASP A 101 14.61 -18.29 17.12
C ASP A 101 14.09 -19.73 17.12
N GLY A 102 13.11 -20.01 16.27
CA GLY A 102 12.56 -21.36 16.06
C GLY A 102 13.65 -22.33 15.59
N GLU A 103 14.43 -21.94 14.58
CA GLU A 103 15.52 -22.77 14.04
C GLU A 103 16.67 -22.98 15.05
N ILE A 104 17.02 -21.96 15.83
CA ILE A 104 18.01 -22.08 16.91
C ILE A 104 17.55 -23.09 17.97
N LYS A 105 16.28 -23.00 18.40
CA LYS A 105 15.71 -23.92 19.40
C LYS A 105 15.69 -25.36 18.90
N LYS A 106 15.33 -25.61 17.63
CA LYS A 106 15.36 -26.96 17.02
C LYS A 106 16.78 -27.55 17.02
N ARG A 107 17.78 -26.77 16.60
CA ARG A 107 19.18 -27.21 16.55
C ARG A 107 19.77 -27.51 17.93
N ARG A 108 19.34 -26.80 18.98
CA ARG A 108 19.74 -27.11 20.37
C ARG A 108 19.18 -28.46 20.81
N LYS A 109 17.88 -28.68 20.64
CA LYS A 109 17.23 -29.96 21.00
C LYS A 109 17.86 -31.17 20.29
N GLN A 110 18.19 -31.04 19.01
CA GLN A 110 18.87 -32.09 18.24
C GLN A 110 20.30 -32.39 18.73
N LYS A 111 20.99 -31.43 19.34
CA LYS A 111 22.30 -31.66 19.96
C LYS A 111 22.20 -32.32 21.34
N ASP A 112 21.10 -32.07 22.05
CA ASP A 112 20.88 -32.55 23.41
C ASP A 112 20.21 -33.94 23.47
N GLU A 113 19.70 -34.46 22.35
CA GLU A 113 19.27 -35.86 22.18
C GLU A 113 20.41 -36.69 21.57
N PRO A 114 21.21 -37.43 22.36
CA PRO A 114 22.23 -38.30 21.79
C PRO A 114 21.56 -39.46 21.06
N GLU A 115 22.15 -39.86 19.92
CA GLU A 115 21.76 -41.07 19.17
C GLU A 115 21.65 -42.26 20.13
N ARG A 116 20.45 -42.85 20.21
CA ARG A 116 20.17 -44.09 20.95
C ARG A 116 20.53 -45.32 20.12
#